data_AF-A0A1G9Z8L4-F1
#
_entry.id   AF-A0A1G9Z8L4-F1
#
_cell.length_a   1.000
_cell.length_b   1.000
_cell.length_c   1.000
_cell.angle_alpha   90.00
_cell.angle_beta   90.00
_cell.angle_gamma   90.00
#
_symmetry.space_group_name_H-M   'P 1'
#
loop_
_entity.id
_entity.type
_entity.pdbx_description
1 polymer ?
#
loop_
_entity_poly.entity_id
_entity_poly.type
_entity_poly.pdbx_seq_one_letter_code
_entity_poly.pdbx_strand_id
1 'polypeptide(L)' 'MLDNLESNYDCANAGSDLHKLIQELEQFQGPEEQRNRLENQIHFIQNKCSIPHEHTPK' A
#
# COMPACT_ATOMS: atom_id res chain seq x y z
N MET A 1 5.12 9.52 5.12
CA MET A 1 3.79 10.06 5.50
C MET A 1 3.09 10.50 4.22
N LEU A 2 2.37 9.59 3.56
CA LEU A 2 1.43 9.91 2.48
C LEU A 2 0.16 10.53 3.11
N ASP A 3 0.33 11.67 3.80
CA ASP A 3 -0.75 12.41 4.49
C ASP A 3 -1.72 13.07 3.51
N ASN A 4 -1.49 12.91 2.21
CA ASN A 4 -2.27 13.46 1.12
C ASN A 4 -2.17 12.51 -0.07
N LEU A 5 -2.72 11.30 0.07
CA LEU A 5 -3.19 10.57 -1.12
C LEU A 5 -4.48 11.25 -1.60
N GLU A 6 -4.34 12.52 -1.94
CA GLU A 6 -5.25 13.30 -2.76
C GLU A 6 -5.69 12.39 -3.91
N SER A 7 -6.92 12.54 -4.36
CA SER A 7 -7.53 11.82 -5.50
C SER A 7 -6.69 11.81 -6.80
N ASN A 8 -5.48 12.37 -6.80
CA ASN A 8 -4.52 12.46 -7.89
C ASN A 8 -3.39 11.39 -7.89
N TYR A 9 -3.36 10.42 -6.96
CA TYR A 9 -2.44 9.28 -7.08
C TYR A 9 -2.57 8.58 -8.44
N ASP A 10 -1.45 8.43 -9.15
CA ASP A 10 -1.39 7.88 -10.51
C ASP A 10 -1.12 6.37 -10.47
N CYS A 11 -1.98 5.60 -11.13
CA CYS A 11 -1.94 4.14 -11.09
C CYS A 11 -0.85 3.52 -11.97
N ALA A 12 -0.10 4.30 -12.77
CA ALA A 12 0.92 3.79 -13.68
C ALA A 12 2.03 2.98 -12.97
N ASN A 13 2.36 3.32 -11.72
CA ASN A 13 3.40 2.63 -10.93
C ASN A 13 2.86 1.83 -9.75
N ALA A 14 1.53 1.69 -9.65
CA ALA A 14 0.88 1.14 -8.47
C ALA A 14 1.32 -0.29 -8.11
N GLY A 15 1.67 -1.14 -9.08
CA GLY A 15 2.23 -2.46 -8.80
C GLY A 15 3.60 -2.41 -8.11
N SER A 16 4.48 -1.49 -8.53
CA SER A 16 5.80 -1.31 -7.89
C SER A 16 5.68 -0.66 -6.52
N ASP A 17 4.78 0.31 -6.37
CA ASP A 17 4.54 0.99 -5.10
C ASP A 17 3.91 0.03 -4.08
N LEU A 18 2.96 -0.82 -4.50
CA LEU A 18 2.42 -1.88 -3.64
C LEU A 18 3.50 -2.84 -3.17
N HIS A 19 4.37 -3.31 -4.06
CA HIS A 19 5.44 -4.24 -3.69
C HIS A 19 6.38 -3.63 -2.63
N LYS A 20 6.73 -2.35 -2.78
CA LYS A 20 7.55 -1.62 -1.80
C LYS A 20 6.82 -1.44 -0.46
N LEU A 21 5.56 -1.05 -0.48
CA LEU A 21 4.76 -0.84 0.73
C LEU A 21 4.54 -2.16 1.49
N ILE A 22 4.30 -3.27 0.78
CA ILE A 22 4.16 -4.60 1.39
C ILE A 22 5.49 -5.02 2.02
N GLN A 23 6.61 -4.88 1.30
CA GLN A 23 7.93 -5.22 1.85
C GLN A 23 8.28 -4.35 3.06
N GLU A 24 7.95 -3.05 3.01
CA GLU A 24 8.14 -2.14 4.15
C GLU A 24 7.29 -2.57 5.34
N LEU A 25 6.02 -2.95 5.13
CA LEU A 25 5.13 -3.48 6.16
C LEU A 25 5.64 -4.79 6.78
N GLU A 26 6.15 -5.72 5.96
CA GLU A 26 6.69 -7.02 6.42
C GLU A 26 7.94 -6.84 7.28
N GLN A 27 8.79 -5.86 6.94
CA GLN A 27 10.01 -5.55 7.67
C GLN A 27 9.79 -4.55 8.81
N PHE A 28 8.57 -4.00 8.95
CA PHE A 28 8.27 -2.96 9.92
C PHE A 28 8.20 -3.50 11.34
N GLN A 29 9.12 -3.08 12.20
CA GLN A 29 9.14 -3.38 13.65
C GLN A 29 9.01 -2.11 14.49
N GLY A 30 7.95 -1.34 14.25
CA GLY A 30 7.66 -0.10 14.97
C GLY A 30 6.25 -0.06 15.57
N PRO A 31 5.79 1.13 16.01
CA PRO A 31 4.48 1.28 16.64
C PRO A 31 3.33 0.91 15.71
N GLU A 32 2.27 0.30 16.26
CA GLU A 32 1.10 -0.18 15.52
C GLU A 32 0.41 0.91 14.69
N GLU A 33 0.43 2.16 15.16
CA GLU A 33 -0.11 3.30 14.40
C GLU A 33 0.56 3.43 13.02
N GLN A 34 1.88 3.29 12.96
CA GLN A 34 2.65 3.43 11.72
C GLN A 34 2.41 2.23 10.80
N ARG A 35 2.26 1.02 11.38
CA ARG A 35 1.86 -0.19 10.66
C ARG A 35 0.47 0.00 10.02
N ASN A 36 -0.50 0.46 10.80
CA ASN A 36 -1.86 0.75 10.32
C ASN A 36 -1.87 1.79 9.19
N ARG A 37 -0.98 2.80 9.24
CA ARG A 37 -0.81 3.74 8.12
C ARG A 37 -0.34 3.04 6.85
N LEU A 38 0.64 2.14 6.92
CA LEU A 38 1.12 1.37 5.76
C LEU A 38 0.02 0.49 5.18
N GLU A 39 -0.73 -0.21 6.03
CA GLU A 39 -1.87 -1.05 5.62
C GLU A 39 -2.94 -0.22 4.91
N ASN A 40 -3.29 0.96 5.44
CA ASN A 40 -4.24 1.87 4.80
C ASN A 40 -3.76 2.37 3.43
N GLN A 41 -2.46 2.64 3.27
CA GLN A 41 -1.89 3.06 1.98
C GLN A 41 -1.99 1.95 0.93
N ILE A 42 -1.66 0.71 1.30
CA ILE A 42 -1.79 -0.48 0.44
C ILE A 42 -3.25 -0.65 0.00
N HIS A 43 -4.18 -0.64 0.95
CA HIS A 43 -5.61 -0.77 0.67
C HIS A 43 -6.13 0.34 -0.23
N PHE A 44 -5.70 1.58 -0.02
CA PHE A 44 -6.11 2.69 -0.88
C PHE A 44 -5.66 2.47 -2.32
N ILE A 45 -4.39 2.12 -2.54
CA ILE A 45 -3.83 1.95 -3.88
C ILE A 45 -4.52 0.80 -4.61
N GLN A 46 -4.76 -0.32 -3.92
CA GLN A 46 -5.50 -1.46 -4.47
C GLN A 46 -6.92 -1.08 -4.89
N ASN A 47 -7.66 -0.40 -4.02
CA ASN A 47 -9.02 0.04 -4.32
C ASN A 47 -9.04 1.07 -5.45
N LYS A 48 -8.18 2.08 -5.40
CA LYS A 48 -8.16 3.17 -6.38
C LYS A 48 -7.78 2.68 -7.77
N CYS A 49 -6.76 1.84 -7.85
CA CYS A 49 -6.24 1.34 -9.12
C CYS A 49 -6.94 0.05 -9.58
N SER A 50 -7.96 -0.42 -8.84
CA SER A 50 -8.65 -1.68 -9.10
C SER A 50 -7.68 -2.86 -9.29
N ILE A 51 -6.58 -2.86 -8.53
CA ILE A 51 -5.58 -3.93 -8.61
C ILE A 51 -6.10 -5.08 -7.74
N PRO A 52 -6.37 -6.26 -8.31
CA PRO A 52 -6.81 -7.39 -7.53
C PRO A 52 -5.72 -7.80 -6.52
N HIS A 53 -6.13 -8.25 -5.34
CA HIS A 53 -5.28 -8.91 -4.34
C HIS A 53 -4.78 -10.26 -4.88
N GLU A 54 -4.00 -10.28 -5.96
CA GLU A 54 -3.45 -11.52 -6.54
C GLU A 54 -2.10 -11.90 -5.91
N HIS A 55 -2.01 -11.83 -4.58
CA HIS A 55 -0.87 -12.40 -3.86
C HIS A 55 -1.31 -13.21 -2.64
N THR A 56 -2.15 -14.21 -2.90
CA THR A 56 -2.20 -15.42 -2.09
C THR A 56 -1.72 -16.58 -2.98
N PRO A 57 -0.44 -16.97 -2.92
CA PRO A 57 -0.06 -18.29 -3.39
C PRO A 57 -0.82 -19.32 -2.54
N LYS A 58 -1.60 -20.16 -3.23
CA LYS A 58 -2.28 -21.33 -2.67
C LYS A 58 -1.27 -22.34 -2.13
#